data_AF-A0A1A8Q3X8-F1
#
_entry.id   AF-A0A1A8Q3X8-F1
#
_cell.length_a   1.000
_cell.length_b   1.000
_cell.length_c   1.000
_cell.angle_alpha   90.00
_cell.angle_beta   90.00
_cell.angle_gamma   90.00
#
_symmetry.space_group_name_H-M   'P 1'
#
loop_
_entity.id
_entity.type
_entity.pdbx_description
1 polymer ?
#
loop_
_entity_poly.entity_id
_entity_poly.type
_entity_poly.pdbx_seq_one_letter_code
_entity_poly.pdbx_strand_id
1 'polypeptide(L)' 'RVCPNDIGGQRSLVNKWTTFLKARMVCSVLENDGTETHFDELESVFLLEADNPKGLLVFGVFTSTSSVFK' A
#
# COMPACT_ATOMS: atom_id res chain seq x y z
N ARG A 1 -5.38 -3.96 5.45
CA ARG A 1 -6.83 -4.23 5.38
C ARG A 1 -7.37 -4.63 6.74
N VAL A 2 -8.67 -4.43 6.95
CA VAL A 2 -9.44 -4.83 8.13
C VAL A 2 -10.81 -5.31 7.62
N CYS A 3 -11.43 -6.30 8.26
CA CYS A 3 -12.79 -6.71 7.94
C CYS A 3 -13.81 -5.69 8.49
N PRO A 4 -14.84 -5.26 7.71
CA PRO A 4 -15.80 -4.26 8.16
C PRO A 4 -16.55 -4.62 9.46
N ASN A 5 -16.74 -5.92 9.73
CA ASN A 5 -17.48 -6.44 10.88
C ASN A 5 -16.56 -6.90 12.03
N ASP A 6 -15.31 -6.45 12.06
CA ASP A 6 -14.37 -6.78 13.14
C ASP A 6 -14.77 -6.02 14.42
N ILE A 7 -15.20 -6.77 15.43
CA ILE A 7 -15.64 -6.25 16.73
C ILE A 7 -14.58 -6.42 17.83
N GLY A 8 -13.39 -6.93 17.48
CA GLY A 8 -12.35 -7.27 18.44
C GLY A 8 -12.49 -8.65 19.08
N GLY A 9 -11.53 -9.01 19.92
CA GLY A 9 -11.47 -10.32 20.56
C GLY A 9 -12.18 -10.36 21.92
N GLN A 10 -12.62 -11.56 22.32
CA GLN A 10 -13.38 -11.77 23.55
C GLN A 10 -12.54 -11.59 24.84
N ARG A 11 -11.24 -11.93 24.79
CA ARG A 11 -10.34 -11.91 25.96
C ARG A 11 -9.09 -11.07 25.73
N SER A 12 -8.44 -11.30 24.60
CA SER A 12 -7.33 -10.49 24.10
C SER A 12 -7.83 -9.62 22.95
N LEU A 13 -7.19 -8.47 22.72
CA LEU A 13 -7.59 -7.53 21.67
C LEU A 13 -9.06 -7.06 21.79
N VAL A 14 -9.55 -6.93 23.02
CA VAL A 14 -10.86 -6.31 23.30
C VAL A 14 -10.84 -4.89 22.76
N ASN A 15 -11.83 -4.52 21.93
CA ASN A 15 -11.91 -3.24 21.22
C ASN A 15 -10.67 -2.92 20.37
N LYS A 16 -9.96 -3.94 19.87
CA LYS A 16 -8.82 -3.80 18.93
C LYS A 16 -9.02 -4.69 17.73
N TRP A 17 -8.53 -4.27 16.56
CA TRP A 17 -8.61 -5.05 15.32
C TRP A 17 -8.01 -6.45 15.48
N THR A 18 -8.77 -7.48 15.16
CA THR A 18 -8.33 -8.88 15.09
C THR A 18 -8.01 -9.33 13.66
N THR A 19 -8.46 -8.56 12.67
CA THR A 19 -8.32 -8.84 11.24
C THR A 19 -7.36 -7.89 10.52
N PHE A 20 -6.65 -7.04 11.27
CA PHE A 20 -5.65 -6.13 10.70
C PHE A 20 -4.48 -6.89 10.09
N LEU A 21 -4.27 -6.67 8.79
CA LEU A 21 -3.10 -7.16 8.04
C LEU A 21 -2.51 -6.03 7.19
N LYS A 22 -1.18 -5.99 7.07
CA LYS A 22 -0.44 -5.05 6.19
C LYS A 22 0.59 -5.78 5.32
N ALA A 23 0.91 -5.19 4.19
CA ALA A 23 1.96 -5.62 3.27
C ALA A 23 2.70 -4.39 2.72
N ARG A 24 3.91 -4.58 2.17
CA ARG A 24 4.67 -3.51 1.49
C ARG A 24 4.13 -3.33 0.07
N MET A 25 3.91 -2.08 -0.34
CA MET A 25 3.74 -1.73 -1.76
C MET A 25 5.11 -1.31 -2.30
N VAL A 26 5.52 -1.88 -3.43
CA VAL A 26 6.82 -1.61 -4.03
C VAL A 26 6.62 -0.78 -5.29
N CYS A 27 7.25 0.39 -5.33
CA CYS A 27 7.43 1.20 -6.53
C CYS A 27 8.95 1.35 -6.72
N SER A 28 9.51 0.67 -7.73
CA SER A 28 10.94 0.74 -8.03
C SER A 28 11.21 0.66 -9.53
N VAL A 29 12.40 1.10 -9.90
CA VAL A 29 12.97 0.96 -11.24
C VAL A 29 14.29 0.21 -11.10
N LEU A 30 14.50 -0.80 -11.94
CA LEU A 30 15.77 -1.51 -12.04
C LEU A 30 16.71 -0.72 -12.96
N GLU A 31 17.89 -0.39 -12.44
CA GLU A 31 18.95 0.30 -13.18
C GLU A 31 19.83 -0.68 -13.99
N ASN A 32 20.63 -0.15 -14.92
CA ASN A 32 21.47 -0.95 -15.81
C ASN A 32 22.54 -1.77 -15.08
N ASP A 33 22.98 -1.33 -13.91
CA ASP A 33 23.96 -2.02 -13.07
C ASP A 33 23.33 -3.08 -12.15
N GLY A 34 22.01 -3.27 -12.24
CA GLY A 34 21.24 -4.20 -11.41
C GLY A 34 20.83 -3.66 -10.05
N THR A 35 21.09 -2.38 -9.75
CA THR A 35 20.54 -1.72 -8.55
C THR A 35 19.07 -1.37 -8.74
N GLU A 36 18.31 -1.31 -7.65
CA GLU A 36 16.91 -0.84 -7.68
C GLU A 36 16.78 0.52 -6.98
N THR A 37 16.25 1.50 -7.69
CA THR A 37 15.84 2.78 -7.11
C THR A 37 14.43 2.63 -6.58
N HIS A 38 14.23 2.74 -5.26
CA HIS A 38 12.91 2.67 -4.64
C HIS A 38 12.31 4.07 -4.43
N PHE A 39 10.99 4.15 -4.61
CA PHE A 39 10.15 5.29 -4.26
C PHE A 39 9.25 4.87 -3.09
N ASP A 40 9.75 5.03 -1.87
CA ASP A 40 9.10 4.49 -0.66
C ASP A 40 8.11 5.46 0.00
N GLU A 41 8.10 6.74 -0.40
CA GLU A 41 7.19 7.75 0.16
C GLU A 41 5.88 7.78 -0.64
N LEU A 42 4.78 7.29 -0.07
CA LEU A 42 3.45 7.34 -0.69
C LEU A 42 2.78 8.70 -0.43
N GLU A 43 2.58 9.50 -1.47
CA GLU A 43 1.97 10.84 -1.40
C GLU A 43 0.45 10.81 -1.61
N SER A 44 -0.03 9.98 -2.53
CA SER A 44 -1.45 9.91 -2.90
C SER A 44 -1.86 8.54 -3.44
N VAL A 45 -3.14 8.20 -3.28
CA VAL A 45 -3.76 6.97 -3.79
C VAL A 45 -5.05 7.31 -4.52
N PHE A 46 -5.24 6.75 -5.71
CA PHE A 46 -6.46 6.84 -6.47
C PHE A 46 -7.01 5.45 -6.80
N LEU A 47 -8.32 5.28 -6.68
CA LEU A 47 -9.02 4.04 -6.95
C LEU A 47 -9.83 4.22 -8.23
N LEU A 48 -9.49 3.46 -9.28
CA LEU A 48 -10.19 3.48 -10.55
C LEU A 48 -10.99 2.20 -10.71
N GLU A 49 -12.31 2.32 -10.77
CA GLU A 49 -13.19 1.21 -11.15
C GLU A 49 -12.99 0.92 -12.64
N ALA A 50 -12.55 -0.30 -12.96
CA ALA A 50 -12.34 -0.75 -14.31
C ALA A 50 -13.49 -1.66 -14.74
N ASP A 51 -14.10 -1.33 -15.88
CA ASP A 51 -15.23 -2.08 -16.43
C ASP A 51 -14.81 -3.44 -17.02
N ASN A 52 -13.56 -3.57 -17.49
CA ASN A 52 -13.08 -4.78 -18.17
C ASN A 52 -11.54 -4.93 -18.15
N PRO A 53 -10.96 -5.89 -17.41
CA PRO A 53 -11.62 -6.84 -16.52
C PRO A 53 -12.29 -6.13 -15.34
N LYS A 54 -13.40 -6.67 -14.84
CA LYS A 54 -14.09 -6.16 -13.64
C LYS A 54 -13.12 -6.17 -12.46
N GLY A 55 -12.65 -5.00 -12.05
CA GLY A 55 -11.64 -4.88 -11.00
C GLY A 55 -11.45 -3.44 -10.55
N LEU A 56 -10.80 -3.29 -9.40
CA LEU A 56 -10.38 -1.99 -8.88
C LEU A 56 -8.89 -1.84 -9.15
N LEU A 57 -8.51 -0.86 -9.98
CA LEU A 57 -7.12 -0.48 -10.16
C LEU A 57 -6.72 0.50 -9.07
N VAL A 58 -5.65 0.17 -8.36
CA VAL A 58 -5.08 1.02 -7.31
C VAL A 58 -3.87 1.74 -7.88
N PHE A 59 -3.97 3.06 -8.04
CA PHE A 59 -2.86 3.91 -8.44
C PHE A 59 -2.27 4.58 -7.21
N GLY A 60 -0.95 4.59 -7.08
CA GLY A 60 -0.23 5.30 -6.03
C GLY A 60 0.80 6.24 -6.62
N VAL A 61 0.90 7.45 -6.09
CA VAL A 61 1.97 8.39 -6.39
C VAL A 61 3.04 8.22 -5.32
N PHE A 62 4.23 7.81 -5.73
CA PHE A 62 5.36 7.59 -4.84
C PHE A 62 6.51 8.57 -5.15
N THR A 63 7.18 9.03 -4.11
CA THR A 63 8.35 9.91 -4.17
C THR A 63 9.57 9.22 -3.55
N SER A 64 10.76 9.72 -3.89
CA SER A 64 12.01 9.23 -3.30
C SER A 64 12.24 9.88 -1.94
N THR A 65 12.80 9.12 -1.01
CA THR A 65 13.27 9.60 0.30
C THR A 65 14.49 10.52 0.20
N SER A 66 15.15 10.55 -0.97
CA SER A 66 16.31 11.40 -1.20
C SER A 66 15.90 12.85 -1.46
N SER A 67 16.36 13.75 -0.60
CA SER A 67 16.21 15.21 -0.77
C SER A 67 16.95 15.77 -1.99
N VAL A 68 17.80 14.97 -2.64
CA VAL A 68 18.52 15.37 -3.86
C VAL A 68 17.61 15.34 -5.09
N PHE A 69 16.56 14.52 -5.07
CA PHE A 69 15.56 14.41 -6.16
C PHE A 69 14.25 15.14 -5.85
N LYS A 70 14.23 15.97 -4.80
CA LYS A 70 13.07 16.77 -4.41
C LYS A 70 13.13 18.18 -4.99
#